data_AF-A0A2D6JLD4-F1
#
_entry.id   AF-A0A2D6JLD4-F1
#
_cell.length_a   1.000
_cell.length_b   1.000
_cell.length_c   1.000
_cell.angle_alpha   90.00
_cell.angle_beta   90.00
_cell.angle_gamma   90.00
#
_symmetry.space_group_name_H-M   'P 1'
#
loop_
_entity.id
_entity.type
_entity.pdbx_description
1 polymer ?
#
loop_
_entity_poly.entity_id
_entity_poly.type
_entity_poly.pdbx_seq_one_letter_code
_entity_poly.pdbx_strand_id
1 'polypeptide(L)'
;MKAILSCLLLGLLVGCATTHKERSEVKDIDTKLDEAQDVNGEKLGIKDDTIVIQKKRLLAEELRELQNYTYGLEAEVYGSRKYGSKGLYGVYRDCQAELSSSKYGGNGELPYIEPAERLIEDKESMTFGKDEDDKLVSVTEEFISERIDRFKKSRESLEKRRAEYELKVRVCKNKLKNAKEQVE
;
A
#
# COMPACT_ATOMS: atom_id res chain seq x y z
N MET A 1 18.25 46.84 -33.32
CA MET A 1 17.50 45.62 -33.70
C MET A 1 18.40 44.45 -33.35
N LYS A 2 18.42 43.96 -32.10
CA LYS A 2 17.44 43.07 -31.43
C LYS A 2 17.20 41.76 -32.19
N ALA A 3 17.48 40.66 -31.49
CA ALA A 3 17.06 39.28 -31.72
C ALA A 3 17.95 38.37 -32.58
N ILE A 4 19.21 38.18 -32.15
CA ILE A 4 19.93 36.90 -32.30
C ILE A 4 20.02 36.29 -30.89
N LEU A 5 18.93 35.69 -30.40
CA LEU A 5 18.89 35.00 -29.12
C LEU A 5 17.68 34.02 -29.10
N SER A 6 17.71 33.01 -29.96
CA SER A 6 16.57 32.08 -30.14
C SER A 6 16.99 30.65 -30.50
N CYS A 7 17.94 30.05 -29.78
CA CYS A 7 18.30 28.64 -30.03
C CYS A 7 18.82 27.81 -28.84
N LEU A 8 18.64 28.23 -27.57
CA LEU A 8 19.24 27.53 -26.43
C LEU A 8 18.28 27.05 -25.34
N LEU A 9 17.05 26.64 -25.71
CA LEU A 9 16.05 26.19 -24.73
C LEU A 9 15.24 24.95 -25.19
N LEU A 10 15.88 23.99 -25.87
CA LEU A 10 15.21 22.76 -26.35
C LEU A 10 15.90 21.44 -25.92
N GLY A 11 16.59 21.42 -24.77
CA GLY A 11 17.48 20.31 -24.41
C GLY A 11 17.32 19.66 -23.03
N LEU A 12 16.20 19.83 -22.31
CA LEU A 12 16.07 19.34 -20.92
C LEU A 12 14.74 18.66 -20.56
N LEU A 13 14.10 17.95 -21.51
CA LEU A 13 12.93 17.11 -21.20
C LEU A 13 13.07 15.66 -21.69
N VAL A 14 14.27 15.08 -21.64
CA VAL A 14 14.41 13.62 -21.57
C VAL A 14 14.33 13.24 -20.09
N GLY A 15 13.15 13.42 -19.51
CA GLY A 15 12.82 12.87 -18.20
C GLY A 15 12.90 11.35 -18.31
N CYS A 16 13.74 10.76 -17.47
CA CYS A 16 14.09 9.34 -17.46
C CYS A 16 12.86 8.42 -17.42
N ALA A 17 12.38 8.01 -18.58
CA ALA A 17 11.56 6.82 -18.76
C ALA A 17 12.47 5.59 -18.88
N THR A 18 13.45 5.45 -17.97
CA THR A 18 14.22 4.21 -17.81
C THR A 18 13.31 3.16 -17.19
N THR A 19 12.45 2.64 -18.07
CA THR A 19 12.27 1.22 -18.39
C THR A 19 12.10 0.31 -17.19
N HIS A 20 10.86 0.18 -16.72
CA HIS A 20 10.39 -0.93 -15.88
C HIS A 20 10.89 -2.32 -16.33
N LYS A 21 11.16 -2.45 -17.63
CA LYS A 21 11.83 -3.59 -18.26
C LYS A 21 13.22 -3.89 -17.65
N GLU A 22 14.10 -2.90 -17.48
CA GLU A 22 15.45 -3.09 -16.91
C GLU A 22 15.44 -3.54 -15.45
N ARG A 23 14.44 -3.11 -14.68
CA ARG A 23 14.25 -3.53 -13.28
C ARG A 23 13.68 -4.94 -13.16
N SER A 24 13.05 -5.41 -14.23
CA SER A 24 12.45 -6.74 -14.33
C SER A 24 13.36 -7.74 -15.04
N GLU A 25 14.54 -7.30 -15.50
CA GLU A 25 15.56 -8.18 -16.05
C GLU A 25 16.16 -9.07 -14.96
N VAL A 26 16.29 -10.36 -15.28
CA VAL A 26 16.93 -11.34 -14.41
C VAL A 26 18.43 -11.15 -14.49
N LYS A 27 19.06 -10.84 -13.35
CA LYS A 27 20.52 -10.68 -13.22
C LYS A 27 21.05 -11.72 -12.25
N ASP A 28 22.25 -12.23 -12.52
CA ASP A 28 22.96 -13.07 -11.57
C ASP A 28 23.39 -12.22 -10.37
N ILE A 29 23.05 -12.69 -9.16
CA ILE A 29 23.38 -12.01 -7.90
C ILE A 29 24.30 -12.93 -7.11
N ASP A 30 25.51 -12.45 -6.79
CA ASP A 30 26.39 -13.17 -5.87
C ASP A 30 25.89 -13.05 -4.42
N THR A 31 25.62 -14.21 -3.84
CA THR A 31 25.03 -14.38 -2.51
C THR A 31 25.98 -15.01 -1.50
N LYS A 32 27.25 -15.24 -1.90
CA LYS A 32 28.30 -15.74 -1.00
C LYS A 32 28.68 -14.64 -0.01
N LEU A 33 28.89 -15.06 1.24
CA LEU A 33 29.37 -14.24 2.33
C LEU A 33 30.54 -14.98 2.98
N ASP A 34 31.59 -14.23 3.31
CA ASP A 34 32.68 -14.73 4.13
C ASP A 34 32.24 -14.80 5.60
N GLU A 35 32.70 -15.81 6.33
CA GLU A 35 32.34 -16.06 7.74
C GLU A 35 30.83 -16.07 8.02
N ALA A 36 30.04 -16.61 7.08
CA ALA A 36 28.58 -16.60 7.17
C ALA A 36 28.05 -17.33 8.40
N GLN A 37 27.17 -16.67 9.15
CA GLN A 37 26.45 -17.21 10.31
C GLN A 37 24.94 -16.97 10.14
N ASP A 38 24.13 -17.95 10.53
CA ASP A 38 22.68 -17.82 10.50
C ASP A 38 22.16 -17.05 11.73
N VAL A 39 21.38 -16.00 11.51
CA VAL A 39 20.77 -15.16 12.54
C VAL A 39 19.28 -15.01 12.22
N ASN A 40 18.41 -15.70 12.97
CA ASN A 40 16.95 -15.62 12.84
C ASN A 40 16.40 -15.79 11.40
N GLY A 41 17.01 -16.69 10.61
CA GLY A 41 16.59 -16.95 9.22
C GLY A 41 17.19 -15.99 8.19
N GLU A 42 18.16 -15.17 8.60
CA GLU A 42 18.98 -14.33 7.74
C GLU A 42 20.46 -14.74 7.85
N LYS A 43 21.28 -14.40 6.86
CA LYS A 43 22.72 -14.67 6.90
C LYS A 43 23.47 -13.40 7.25
N LEU A 44 24.22 -13.41 8.34
CA LEU A 44 25.18 -12.37 8.69
C LEU A 44 26.56 -12.83 8.21
N GLY A 45 27.33 -11.95 7.57
CA GLY A 45 28.70 -12.27 7.16
C GLY A 45 29.41 -11.05 6.59
N ILE A 46 30.57 -11.28 5.99
CA ILE A 46 31.39 -10.23 5.38
C ILE A 46 31.26 -10.32 3.85
N LYS A 47 31.07 -9.16 3.20
CA LYS A 47 31.10 -9.00 1.75
C LYS A 47 31.83 -7.70 1.44
N ASP A 48 32.86 -7.77 0.60
CA ASP A 48 33.68 -6.60 0.24
C ASP A 48 34.19 -5.83 1.48
N ASP A 49 34.81 -6.56 2.43
CA ASP A 49 35.30 -6.06 3.72
C ASP A 49 34.25 -5.36 4.62
N THR A 50 32.97 -5.52 4.29
CA THR A 50 31.84 -4.92 5.01
C THR A 50 30.97 -5.99 5.63
N ILE A 51 30.57 -5.79 6.89
CA ILE A 51 29.60 -6.67 7.57
C ILE A 51 28.22 -6.41 6.95
N VAL A 52 27.61 -7.44 6.38
CA VAL A 52 26.29 -7.37 5.74
C VAL A 52 25.37 -8.45 6.30
N ILE A 53 24.08 -8.11 6.38
CA ILE A 53 23.01 -9.08 6.62
C ILE A 53 22.26 -9.30 5.31
N GLN A 54 22.13 -10.56 4.91
CA GLN A 54 21.52 -10.96 3.65
C GLN A 54 20.31 -11.85 3.92
N LYS A 55 19.15 -11.42 3.43
CA LYS A 55 17.92 -12.21 3.42
C LYS A 55 17.63 -12.68 2.00
N LYS A 56 17.74 -13.99 1.76
CA LYS A 56 17.37 -14.60 0.49
C LYS A 56 15.92 -15.10 0.58
N ARG A 57 15.09 -14.71 -0.39
CA ARG A 57 13.69 -15.15 -0.49
C ARG A 57 13.35 -15.51 -1.92
N LEU A 58 12.39 -16.44 -2.07
CA LEU A 58 11.75 -16.65 -3.36
C LEU A 58 10.84 -15.44 -3.64
N LEU A 59 10.91 -14.88 -4.85
CA LEU A 59 10.09 -13.71 -5.21
C LEU A 59 8.59 -14.00 -5.09
N ALA A 60 8.17 -15.23 -5.40
CA ALA A 60 6.77 -15.65 -5.23
C ALA A 60 6.33 -15.63 -3.76
N GLU A 61 7.20 -16.03 -2.83
CA GLU A 61 6.90 -16.00 -1.39
C GLU A 61 6.85 -14.56 -0.88
N GLU A 62 7.81 -13.72 -1.27
CA GLU A 62 7.85 -12.30 -0.91
C GLU A 62 6.58 -11.58 -1.41
N LEU A 63 6.18 -11.81 -2.66
CA LEU A 63 4.95 -11.24 -3.19
C LEU A 63 3.74 -11.73 -2.40
N ARG A 64 3.64 -13.03 -2.11
CA ARG A 64 2.52 -13.61 -1.36
C ARG A 64 2.43 -13.04 0.06
N GLU A 65 3.54 -12.94 0.78
CA GLU A 65 3.60 -12.32 2.10
C GLU A 65 3.15 -10.87 2.06
N LEU A 66 3.69 -10.10 1.11
CA LEU A 66 3.35 -8.70 0.93
C LEU A 66 1.87 -8.50 0.58
N GLN A 67 1.32 -9.33 -0.31
CA GLN A 67 -0.11 -9.31 -0.64
C GLN A 67 -0.98 -9.58 0.58
N ASN A 68 -0.71 -10.66 1.30
CA ASN A 68 -1.49 -11.04 2.48
C ASN A 68 -1.46 -9.94 3.55
N TYR A 69 -0.29 -9.37 3.80
CA TYR A 69 -0.15 -8.27 4.76
C TYR A 69 -0.91 -7.03 4.32
N THR A 70 -0.76 -6.61 3.05
CA THR A 70 -1.41 -5.39 2.54
C THR A 70 -2.94 -5.53 2.49
N TYR A 71 -3.48 -6.68 2.04
CA TYR A 71 -4.92 -6.93 2.12
C TYR A 71 -5.42 -7.02 3.56
N GLY A 72 -4.63 -7.59 4.47
CA GLY A 72 -4.93 -7.61 5.90
C GLY A 72 -5.05 -6.20 6.49
N LEU A 73 -4.08 -5.34 6.18
CA LEU A 73 -4.11 -3.92 6.57
C LEU A 73 -5.31 -3.19 5.99
N GLU A 74 -5.64 -3.41 4.71
CA GLU A 74 -6.82 -2.78 4.10
C GLU A 74 -8.11 -3.19 4.83
N ALA A 75 -8.24 -4.47 5.16
CA ALA A 75 -9.38 -4.98 5.92
C ALA A 75 -9.43 -4.46 7.36
N GLU A 76 -8.28 -4.22 7.99
CA GLU A 76 -8.19 -3.59 9.31
C GLU A 76 -8.64 -2.12 9.26
N VAL A 77 -8.16 -1.37 8.26
CA VAL A 77 -8.46 0.06 8.10
C VAL A 77 -9.91 0.29 7.68
N TYR A 78 -10.35 -0.31 6.58
CA TYR A 78 -11.65 -0.02 5.95
C TYR A 78 -12.71 -1.09 6.16
N GLY A 79 -12.34 -2.22 6.77
CA GLY A 79 -13.24 -3.35 6.96
C GLY A 79 -13.24 -4.32 5.79
N SER A 80 -14.00 -5.39 5.95
CA SER A 80 -14.17 -6.41 4.93
C SER A 80 -15.63 -6.81 4.84
N ARG A 81 -16.26 -6.59 3.67
CA ARG A 81 -17.63 -7.04 3.40
C ARG A 81 -17.76 -8.55 3.53
N LYS A 82 -16.75 -9.29 3.07
CA LYS A 82 -16.73 -10.77 3.10
C LYS A 82 -16.79 -11.31 4.53
N TYR A 83 -16.14 -10.64 5.48
CA TYR A 83 -16.04 -11.09 6.87
C TYR A 83 -16.88 -10.26 7.85
N GLY A 84 -17.70 -9.33 7.36
CA GLY A 84 -18.55 -8.47 8.19
C GLY A 84 -17.82 -7.46 9.07
N SER A 85 -16.51 -7.26 8.87
CA SER A 85 -15.74 -6.27 9.63
C SER A 85 -16.01 -4.86 9.11
N LYS A 86 -16.23 -3.92 10.04
CA LYS A 86 -16.36 -2.48 9.75
C LYS A 86 -15.01 -1.77 9.63
N GLY A 87 -13.93 -2.41 10.09
CA GLY A 87 -12.61 -1.80 10.22
C GLY A 87 -12.59 -0.57 11.15
N LEU A 88 -11.42 0.06 11.27
CA LEU A 88 -11.25 1.29 12.04
C LEU A 88 -12.10 2.44 11.49
N TYR A 89 -12.22 2.55 10.16
CA TYR A 89 -13.06 3.53 9.49
C TYR A 89 -14.53 3.45 9.93
N GLY A 90 -15.12 2.25 9.87
CA GLY A 90 -16.51 2.08 10.25
C GLY A 90 -16.74 2.25 11.75
N VAL A 91 -15.79 1.84 12.59
CA VAL A 91 -15.82 2.11 14.04
C VAL A 91 -15.80 3.62 14.32
N TYR A 92 -14.96 4.38 13.62
CA TYR A 92 -14.91 5.83 13.73
C TYR A 92 -16.24 6.46 13.29
N ARG A 93 -16.79 6.01 12.16
CA ARG A 93 -18.07 6.52 11.64
C ARG A 93 -19.23 6.28 12.59
N ASP A 94 -19.32 5.07 13.16
CA ASP A 94 -20.36 4.73 14.13
C ASP A 94 -20.21 5.57 15.40
N CYS A 95 -18.97 5.78 15.88
CA CYS A 95 -18.71 6.64 17.03
C CYS A 95 -19.14 8.09 16.77
N GLN A 96 -18.86 8.63 15.58
CA GLN A 96 -19.28 9.99 15.22
C GLN A 96 -20.81 10.10 15.13
N ALA A 97 -21.48 9.09 14.59
CA ALA A 97 -22.95 9.04 14.55
C ALA A 97 -23.55 9.02 15.96
N GLU A 98 -22.95 8.24 16.86
CA GLU A 98 -23.40 8.18 18.25
C GLU A 98 -23.17 9.52 18.96
N LEU A 99 -21.97 10.09 18.80
CA LEU A 99 -21.63 11.39 19.39
C LEU A 99 -22.52 12.53 18.89
N SER A 100 -22.93 12.51 17.63
CA SER A 100 -23.83 13.52 17.06
C SER A 100 -25.31 13.28 17.38
N SER A 101 -25.66 12.17 18.01
CA SER A 101 -27.05 11.89 18.37
C SER A 101 -27.58 12.89 19.40
N SER A 102 -28.88 13.21 19.29
CA SER A 102 -29.57 14.08 20.26
C SER A 102 -29.52 13.53 21.68
N LYS A 103 -29.40 12.21 21.83
CA LYS A 103 -29.21 11.53 23.12
C LYS A 103 -28.02 12.07 23.91
N TYR A 104 -26.95 12.49 23.22
CA TYR A 104 -25.72 12.99 23.83
C TYR A 104 -25.49 14.48 23.56
N GLY A 105 -26.57 15.24 23.32
CA GLY A 105 -26.52 16.68 23.11
C GLY A 105 -26.11 17.12 21.69
N GLY A 106 -26.05 16.19 20.73
CA GLY A 106 -25.79 16.50 19.33
C GLY A 106 -27.03 16.92 18.54
N ASN A 107 -26.84 17.31 17.28
CA ASN A 107 -27.89 17.80 16.38
C ASN A 107 -28.60 16.68 15.59
N GLY A 108 -28.21 15.42 15.77
CA GLY A 108 -28.74 14.26 15.02
C GLY A 108 -28.18 14.11 13.61
N GLU A 109 -27.30 15.00 13.15
CA GLU A 109 -26.71 14.95 11.83
C GLU A 109 -25.32 14.29 11.88
N LEU A 110 -25.01 13.43 10.91
CA LEU A 110 -23.69 12.85 10.81
C LEU A 110 -22.71 13.91 10.27
N PRO A 111 -21.60 14.24 10.98
CA PRO A 111 -20.60 15.13 10.42
C PRO A 111 -20.01 14.52 9.14
N TYR A 112 -19.52 15.38 8.24
CA TYR A 112 -18.83 14.91 7.05
C TYR A 112 -17.66 14.00 7.42
N ILE A 113 -17.65 12.80 6.86
CA ILE A 113 -16.58 11.82 7.01
C ILE A 113 -16.12 11.48 5.60
N GLU A 114 -14.81 11.56 5.38
CA GLU A 114 -14.21 11.22 4.10
C GLU A 114 -14.62 9.80 3.66
N PRO A 115 -14.97 9.58 2.38
CA PRO A 115 -15.26 8.23 1.90
C PRO A 115 -14.07 7.29 2.09
N ALA A 116 -14.34 6.01 2.34
CA ALA A 116 -13.30 4.99 2.35
C ALA A 116 -12.69 4.86 0.95
N GLU A 117 -11.38 5.10 0.84
CA GLU A 117 -10.63 4.99 -0.41
C GLU A 117 -9.86 3.67 -0.42
N ARG A 118 -10.26 2.73 -1.28
CA ARG A 118 -9.55 1.46 -1.46
C ARG A 118 -8.26 1.71 -2.22
N LEU A 119 -7.14 1.33 -1.63
CA LEU A 119 -5.80 1.69 -2.10
C LEU A 119 -5.13 0.55 -2.88
N ILE A 120 -5.69 -0.66 -2.79
CA ILE A 120 -5.27 -1.77 -3.62
C ILE A 120 -6.11 -1.69 -4.89
N GLU A 121 -5.53 -1.07 -5.92
CA GLU A 121 -6.13 -1.01 -7.24
C GLU A 121 -5.92 -2.34 -7.98
N ASP A 122 -7.00 -3.01 -8.33
CA ASP A 122 -7.01 -4.11 -9.29
C ASP A 122 -6.99 -3.53 -10.72
N LYS A 123 -5.93 -2.78 -11.06
CA LYS A 123 -5.73 -2.32 -12.44
C LYS A 123 -5.08 -3.45 -13.24
N GLU A 124 -5.92 -4.34 -13.75
CA GLU A 124 -5.51 -5.36 -14.70
C GLU A 124 -5.82 -4.88 -16.11
N SER A 125 -4.77 -4.53 -16.88
CA SER A 125 -4.92 -4.32 -18.33
C SER A 125 -5.07 -5.68 -19.00
N MET A 126 -6.30 -6.05 -19.31
CA MET A 126 -6.60 -7.28 -20.03
C MET A 126 -6.37 -7.10 -21.51
N THR A 127 -5.63 -8.02 -22.11
CA THR A 127 -5.52 -8.17 -23.57
C THR A 127 -6.35 -9.37 -23.99
N PHE A 128 -7.14 -9.22 -25.06
CA PHE A 128 -7.96 -10.30 -25.60
C PHE A 128 -7.30 -10.87 -26.86
N GLY A 129 -7.31 -12.19 -27.02
CA GLY A 129 -6.69 -12.87 -28.15
C GLY A 129 -7.12 -14.32 -28.29
N LYS A 130 -6.48 -15.01 -29.23
CA LYS A 130 -6.55 -16.48 -29.34
C LYS A 130 -5.29 -17.07 -28.72
N ASP A 131 -5.43 -18.14 -27.95
CA ASP A 131 -4.30 -18.90 -27.40
C ASP A 131 -3.71 -19.87 -28.46
N GLU A 132 -2.73 -20.67 -28.03
CA GLU A 132 -2.04 -21.66 -28.88
C GLU A 132 -2.97 -22.77 -29.40
N ASP A 133 -4.15 -22.94 -28.78
CA ASP A 133 -5.19 -23.92 -29.15
C ASP A 133 -6.34 -23.29 -29.97
N ASP A 134 -6.19 -22.05 -30.44
CA ASP A 134 -7.22 -21.26 -31.16
C ASP A 134 -8.45 -20.88 -30.30
N LYS A 135 -8.36 -20.98 -28.97
CA LYS A 135 -9.44 -20.58 -28.05
C LYS A 135 -9.36 -19.10 -27.73
N LEU A 136 -10.51 -18.44 -27.62
CA LEU A 136 -10.58 -17.05 -27.19
C LEU A 136 -10.25 -16.94 -25.68
N VAL A 137 -9.22 -16.17 -25.36
CA VAL A 137 -8.73 -15.95 -24.00
C VAL A 137 -8.51 -14.47 -23.70
N SER A 138 -8.50 -14.13 -22.41
CA SER A 138 -7.99 -12.86 -21.89
C SER A 138 -6.73 -13.11 -21.07
N VAL A 139 -5.67 -12.37 -21.35
CA VAL A 139 -4.39 -12.45 -20.62
C VAL A 139 -4.09 -11.10 -19.99
N THR A 140 -3.71 -11.14 -18.72
CA THR A 140 -3.14 -9.99 -18.01
C THR A 140 -1.64 -10.25 -17.85
N GLU A 141 -0.81 -9.39 -18.43
CA GLU A 141 0.64 -9.44 -18.25
C GLU A 141 1.09 -8.29 -17.36
N GLU A 142 1.93 -8.60 -16.37
CA GLU A 142 2.46 -7.64 -15.42
C GLU A 142 3.85 -8.07 -14.98
N PHE A 143 4.79 -7.12 -14.90
CA PHE A 143 6.11 -7.41 -14.34
C PHE A 143 6.03 -7.63 -12.82
N ILE A 144 6.70 -8.68 -12.33
CA ILE A 144 6.72 -8.99 -10.89
C ILE A 144 7.26 -7.82 -10.04
N SER A 145 8.22 -7.07 -10.57
CA SER A 145 8.82 -5.92 -9.89
C SER A 145 7.81 -4.79 -9.69
N GLU A 146 6.98 -4.50 -10.70
CA GLU A 146 5.91 -3.52 -10.66
C GLU A 146 4.83 -3.91 -9.66
N ARG A 147 4.45 -5.19 -9.66
CA ARG A 147 3.48 -5.74 -8.72
C ARG A 147 3.95 -5.56 -7.27
N ILE A 148 5.20 -5.93 -6.98
CA ILE A 148 5.81 -5.76 -5.66
C ILE A 148 5.82 -4.28 -5.25
N ASP A 149 6.24 -3.38 -6.14
CA ASP A 149 6.26 -1.94 -5.85
C ASP A 149 4.87 -1.37 -5.58
N ARG A 150 3.85 -1.79 -6.34
CA ARG A 150 2.46 -1.39 -6.08
C ARG A 150 2.04 -1.80 -4.69
N PHE A 151 2.22 -3.07 -4.30
CA PHE A 151 1.85 -3.51 -2.97
C PHE A 151 2.67 -2.82 -1.86
N LYS A 152 3.95 -2.50 -2.08
CA LYS A 152 4.76 -1.71 -1.12
C LYS A 152 4.19 -0.30 -0.93
N LYS A 153 3.80 0.38 -2.01
CA LYS A 153 3.19 1.72 -1.96
C LYS A 153 1.81 1.71 -1.30
N SER A 154 0.97 0.71 -1.63
CA SER A 154 -0.34 0.54 -0.99
C SER A 154 -0.17 0.25 0.51
N ARG A 155 0.79 -0.60 0.89
CA ARG A 155 1.12 -0.89 2.29
C ARG A 155 1.48 0.37 3.07
N GLU A 156 2.42 1.18 2.56
CA GLU A 156 2.86 2.40 3.24
C GLU A 156 1.69 3.38 3.45
N SER A 157 0.84 3.54 2.43
CA SER A 157 -0.34 4.39 2.52
C SER A 157 -1.37 3.85 3.52
N LEU A 158 -1.59 2.53 3.55
CA LEU A 158 -2.50 1.87 4.49
C LEU A 158 -2.00 1.97 5.94
N GLU A 159 -0.70 1.86 6.19
CA GLU A 159 -0.13 2.04 7.53
C GLU A 159 -0.36 3.47 8.07
N LYS A 160 -0.19 4.47 7.20
CA LYS A 160 -0.53 5.87 7.52
C LYS A 160 -2.02 6.03 7.86
N ARG A 161 -2.90 5.45 7.03
CA ARG A 161 -4.36 5.46 7.28
C ARG A 161 -4.74 4.72 8.56
N ARG A 162 -4.08 3.60 8.88
CA ARG A 162 -4.30 2.87 10.14
C ARG A 162 -4.04 3.76 11.34
N ALA A 163 -2.84 4.35 11.41
CA ALA A 163 -2.47 5.24 12.52
C ALA A 163 -3.42 6.45 12.65
N GLU A 164 -3.82 7.03 11.51
CA GLU A 164 -4.80 8.11 11.46
C GLU A 164 -6.16 7.69 12.07
N TYR A 165 -6.71 6.56 11.63
CA TYR A 165 -8.01 6.10 12.13
C TYR A 165 -7.95 5.60 13.56
N GLU A 166 -6.87 4.97 14.01
CA GLU A 166 -6.66 4.62 15.43
C GLU A 166 -6.75 5.86 16.32
N LEU A 167 -6.10 6.96 15.91
CA LEU A 167 -6.16 8.23 16.64
C LEU A 167 -7.58 8.82 16.60
N LYS A 168 -8.22 8.88 15.44
CA LYS A 168 -9.60 9.38 15.28
C LYS A 168 -10.59 8.59 16.14
N VAL A 169 -10.50 7.26 16.15
CA VAL A 169 -11.32 6.38 16.99
C VAL A 169 -11.09 6.68 18.47
N ARG A 170 -9.83 6.78 18.91
CA ARG A 170 -9.49 7.06 20.32
C ARG A 170 -10.07 8.40 20.77
N VAL A 171 -9.87 9.45 19.98
CA VAL A 171 -10.40 10.79 20.28
C VAL A 171 -11.92 10.78 20.34
N CYS A 172 -12.58 10.17 19.36
CA CYS A 172 -14.03 10.10 19.32
C CYS A 172 -14.60 9.34 20.53
N LYS A 173 -14.03 8.18 20.87
CA LYS A 173 -14.46 7.38 22.03
C LYS A 173 -14.33 8.16 23.35
N ASN A 174 -13.25 8.92 23.52
CA ASN A 174 -13.08 9.76 24.71
C ASN A 174 -14.14 10.88 24.77
N LYS A 175 -14.42 11.55 23.65
CA LYS A 175 -15.49 12.58 23.59
C LYS A 175 -16.85 11.98 23.92
N LEU A 176 -17.15 10.82 23.34
CA LEU A 176 -18.41 10.12 23.57
C LEU A 176 -18.55 9.67 25.03
N LYS A 177 -17.47 9.19 25.64
CA LYS A 177 -17.46 8.86 27.07
C LYS A 177 -17.81 10.08 27.92
N ASN A 178 -17.15 11.22 27.69
CA ASN A 178 -17.43 12.44 28.44
C ASN A 178 -18.88 12.93 28.21
N ALA A 179 -19.40 12.82 26.99
CA ALA A 179 -20.78 13.20 26.69
C ALA A 179 -21.79 12.29 27.39
N LYS A 180 -21.51 10.99 27.51
CA LYS A 180 -22.33 10.04 28.28
C LYS A 180 -22.39 10.42 29.76
N GLU A 181 -21.24 10.73 30.36
CA GLU A 181 -21.13 11.14 31.77
C GLU A 181 -21.84 12.47 32.08
N GLN A 182 -22.13 13.31 31.07
CA GLN A 182 -22.86 14.57 31.25
C GLN A 182 -24.39 14.43 31.17
N VAL A 183 -24.88 13.29 30.65
CA VAL A 183 -26.31 13.01 30.47
C VAL A 183 -26.83 12.04 31.53
N GLU A 184 -25.94 11.29 32.19
CA GLU A 184 -26.23 10.51 33.42
C GLU A 184 -26.35 11.42 34.65
#